data_AF-A0A2E2MJQ1-F1
#
_entry.id   AF-A0A2E2MJQ1-F1
#
_cell.length_a   1.000
_cell.length_b   1.000
_cell.length_c   1.000
_cell.angle_alpha   90.00
_cell.angle_beta   90.00
_cell.angle_gamma   90.00
#
_symmetry.space_group_name_H-M   'P 1'
#
loop_
_entity.id
_entity.type
_entity.pdbx_description
1 polymer ?
#
loop_
_entity_poly.entity_id
_entity_poly.type
_entity_poly.pdbx_seq_one_letter_code
_entity_poly.pdbx_strand_id
1 'polypeptide(L)'
;MIDFRPKTALAALALGAMLCVAGPAGAADGRIGVELNKLEPLASVCRAYLVLTNKTGTAFRDLKLDLVIFDTDGIVARRVAVQGGAIPDGKTSLKVFDIDGVQCAKISRLLLNGVMTCEAEDGRRDGCTGLIDTTSRTAAPLIK
;
A
#
# COMPACT_ATOMS: atom_id res chain seq x y z
N MET A 1 46.44 -62.15 34.32
CA MET A 1 45.18 -61.94 35.04
C MET A 1 44.38 -60.92 34.23
N ILE A 2 43.27 -61.38 33.64
CA ILE A 2 42.14 -60.61 33.08
C ILE A 2 42.37 -59.84 31.75
N ASP A 3 41.50 -60.20 30.81
CA ASP A 3 41.17 -59.66 29.48
C ASP A 3 41.16 -58.13 29.31
N PHE A 4 41.29 -57.64 28.06
CA PHE A 4 40.33 -56.68 27.46
C PHE A 4 40.61 -56.44 25.95
N ARG A 5 39.84 -57.08 25.09
CA ARG A 5 39.31 -56.51 23.83
C ARG A 5 37.81 -56.18 24.11
N PRO A 6 37.04 -55.36 23.36
CA PRO A 6 37.28 -54.65 22.09
C PRO A 6 36.60 -53.23 22.02
N LYS A 7 36.47 -52.69 20.79
CA LYS A 7 35.38 -51.82 20.24
C LYS A 7 35.64 -50.31 20.05
N THR A 8 35.91 -49.98 18.79
CA THR A 8 35.25 -48.93 17.97
C THR A 8 34.30 -47.96 18.69
N ALA A 9 34.57 -46.66 18.57
CA ALA A 9 33.56 -45.66 18.19
C ALA A 9 34.23 -44.33 17.79
N LEU A 10 34.16 -44.01 16.50
CA LEU A 10 34.27 -42.64 15.99
C LEU A 10 33.13 -41.82 16.58
N ALA A 11 33.42 -40.66 17.16
CA ALA A 11 32.42 -39.64 17.45
C ALA A 11 32.99 -38.26 17.11
N ALA A 12 32.93 -37.89 15.83
CA ALA A 12 33.19 -36.54 15.38
C ALA A 12 31.94 -35.68 15.63
N LEU A 13 32.02 -34.77 16.60
CA LEU A 13 30.95 -33.85 16.96
C LEU A 13 30.91 -32.71 15.93
N ALA A 14 30.09 -32.84 14.88
CA ALA A 14 29.85 -31.77 13.91
C ALA A 14 28.83 -30.76 14.49
N LEU A 15 29.33 -29.64 14.99
CA LEU A 15 28.51 -28.52 15.46
C LEU A 15 27.99 -27.75 14.23
N GLY A 16 26.79 -28.11 13.77
CA GLY A 16 26.11 -27.45 12.66
C GLY A 16 25.70 -26.02 13.04
N ALA A 17 26.37 -25.03 12.46
CA ALA A 17 25.98 -23.63 12.55
C ALA A 17 24.66 -23.40 11.79
N MET A 18 23.57 -23.24 12.52
CA MET A 18 22.27 -22.87 11.98
C MET A 18 22.29 -21.37 11.64
N LEU A 19 22.64 -21.03 10.39
CA LEU A 19 22.47 -19.66 9.89
C LEU A 19 20.97 -19.37 9.72
N CYS A 20 20.40 -18.64 10.67
CA CYS A 20 19.10 -17.99 10.50
C CYS A 20 19.25 -16.93 9.39
N VAL A 21 18.80 -17.24 8.18
CA VAL A 21 18.60 -16.25 7.12
C VAL A 21 17.39 -15.40 7.52
N ALA A 22 17.65 -14.26 8.16
CA ALA A 22 16.66 -13.21 8.31
C ALA A 22 16.40 -12.62 6.91
N GLY A 23 15.23 -12.90 6.34
CA GLY A 23 14.78 -12.26 5.11
C GLY A 23 14.65 -10.73 5.30
N PRO A 24 14.70 -9.95 4.22
CA PRO A 24 14.61 -8.49 4.32
C PRO A 24 13.24 -8.11 4.89
N ALA A 25 13.21 -7.67 6.15
CA ALA A 25 12.10 -6.90 6.68
C ALA A 25 12.11 -5.56 5.92
N GLY A 26 11.13 -5.35 5.04
CA GLY A 26 10.96 -4.05 4.39
C GLY A 26 10.80 -2.99 5.47
N ALA A 27 11.75 -2.07 5.56
CA ALA A 27 11.71 -1.01 6.56
C ALA A 27 10.44 -0.18 6.37
N ALA A 28 9.72 0.05 7.47
CA ALA A 28 8.65 1.05 7.51
C ALA A 28 9.27 2.41 7.14
N ASP A 29 8.82 2.99 6.04
CA ASP A 29 9.24 4.33 5.59
C ASP A 29 8.37 5.43 6.23
N GLY A 30 7.39 5.03 7.06
CA GLY A 30 6.47 5.94 7.73
C GLY A 30 5.35 6.43 6.82
N ARG A 31 5.11 5.77 5.67
CA ARG A 31 4.21 6.27 4.62
C ARG A 31 3.08 5.32 4.28
N ILE A 32 2.02 5.89 3.72
CA ILE A 32 1.00 5.16 2.98
C ILE A 32 1.19 5.51 1.50
N GLY A 33 1.60 4.52 0.71
CA GLY A 33 1.64 4.66 -0.74
C GLY A 33 0.23 4.58 -1.32
N VAL A 34 -0.13 5.54 -2.18
CA VAL A 34 -1.37 5.54 -2.96
C VAL A 34 -0.99 5.62 -4.44
N GLU A 35 -1.12 4.50 -5.14
CA GLU A 35 -0.80 4.40 -6.57
C GLU A 35 -2.09 4.41 -7.40
N LEU A 36 -2.20 5.34 -8.35
CA LEU A 36 -3.19 5.21 -9.43
C LEU A 36 -2.71 4.16 -10.43
N ASN A 37 -3.28 2.96 -10.35
CA ASN A 37 -2.78 1.80 -11.06
C ASN A 37 -3.41 1.65 -12.46
N LYS A 38 -4.72 1.86 -12.57
CA LYS A 38 -5.47 1.70 -13.84
C LYS A 38 -6.64 2.68 -13.90
N LEU A 39 -6.88 3.22 -15.09
CA LEU A 39 -8.13 3.85 -15.49
C LEU A 39 -8.75 2.97 -16.59
N GLU A 40 -9.96 2.48 -16.37
CA GLU A 40 -10.66 1.58 -17.27
C GLU A 40 -11.94 2.24 -17.80
N PRO A 41 -12.04 2.45 -19.12
CA PRO A 41 -13.25 3.01 -19.70
C PRO A 41 -14.38 1.99 -19.62
N LEU A 42 -15.50 2.41 -19.04
CA LEU A 42 -16.79 1.73 -19.10
C LEU A 42 -17.78 2.65 -19.82
N ALA A 43 -19.01 2.17 -20.07
CA ALA A 43 -19.98 2.84 -20.95
C ALA A 43 -20.13 4.36 -20.70
N SER A 44 -20.49 4.76 -19.48
CA SER A 44 -20.69 6.17 -19.11
C SER A 44 -19.86 6.60 -17.89
N VAL A 45 -18.95 5.74 -17.44
CA VAL A 45 -18.13 5.94 -16.23
C VAL A 45 -16.66 5.60 -16.52
N CYS A 46 -15.75 6.27 -15.81
CA CYS A 46 -14.36 5.85 -15.77
C CYS A 46 -14.08 5.10 -14.47
N ARG A 47 -13.70 3.83 -14.54
CA ARG A 47 -13.34 3.05 -13.36
C ARG A 47 -11.88 3.26 -13.01
N ALA A 48 -11.62 3.70 -11.79
CA ALA A 48 -10.28 3.91 -11.26
C ALA A 48 -9.89 2.82 -10.27
N TYR A 49 -8.63 2.39 -10.35
CA TYR A 49 -8.02 1.39 -9.49
C TYR A 49 -6.88 2.05 -8.71
N LEU A 50 -6.98 2.07 -7.39
CA LEU A 50 -5.92 2.52 -6.50
C LEU A 50 -5.31 1.34 -5.75
N VAL A 51 -3.99 1.29 -5.71
CA VAL A 51 -3.25 0.38 -4.84
C VAL A 51 -2.76 1.17 -3.64
N LEU A 52 -3.24 0.80 -2.46
CA LEU A 52 -2.82 1.38 -1.19
C LEU A 52 -1.84 0.43 -0.52
N THR A 53 -0.70 0.93 -0.05
CA THR A 53 0.27 0.15 0.72
C THR A 53 0.61 0.89 2.00
N ASN A 54 0.37 0.26 3.15
CA ASN A 54 0.70 0.82 4.44
C ASN A 54 2.09 0.33 4.89
N LYS A 55 3.03 1.26 5.08
CA LYS A 55 4.37 1.02 5.62
C LYS A 55 4.66 1.99 6.77
N THR A 56 3.62 2.39 7.50
CA THR A 56 3.74 3.36 8.58
C THR A 56 4.22 2.74 9.89
N GLY A 57 4.19 1.41 10.02
CA GLY A 57 4.43 0.72 11.29
C GLY A 57 3.21 0.70 12.22
N THR A 58 2.05 1.19 11.77
CA THR A 58 0.78 1.12 12.50
C THR A 58 -0.38 0.76 11.57
N ALA A 59 -1.37 0.03 12.07
CA ALA A 59 -2.56 -0.26 11.30
C ALA A 59 -3.56 0.92 11.33
N PHE A 60 -4.27 1.12 10.23
CA PHE A 60 -5.39 2.03 10.15
C PHE A 60 -6.69 1.26 10.14
N ARG A 61 -7.61 1.60 11.05
CA ARG A 61 -8.96 1.04 11.10
C ARG A 61 -9.86 1.66 10.04
N ASP A 62 -9.67 2.95 9.75
CA ASP A 62 -10.37 3.64 8.68
C ASP A 62 -9.50 4.72 8.05
N LEU A 63 -9.47 4.74 6.72
CA LEU A 63 -8.80 5.74 5.91
C LEU A 63 -9.73 6.13 4.77
N LYS A 64 -10.04 7.42 4.65
CA LYS A 64 -10.87 7.96 3.56
C LYS A 64 -10.15 9.09 2.85
N LEU A 65 -9.90 8.92 1.56
CA LEU A 65 -9.16 9.86 0.73
C LEU A 65 -10.12 10.83 0.05
N ASP A 66 -9.72 12.09 -0.08
CA ASP A 66 -10.43 13.11 -0.84
C ASP A 66 -9.70 13.35 -2.16
N LEU A 67 -10.27 12.86 -3.26
CA LEU A 67 -9.68 12.97 -4.59
C LEU A 67 -10.44 13.99 -5.45
N VAL A 68 -9.69 14.79 -6.19
CA VAL A 68 -10.21 15.72 -7.19
C VAL A 68 -9.73 15.27 -8.57
N ILE A 69 -10.67 15.14 -9.50
CA ILE A 69 -10.44 14.72 -10.87
C ILE A 69 -10.54 15.96 -11.75
N PHE A 70 -9.51 16.19 -12.55
CA PHE A 70 -9.49 17.30 -13.51
C PHE A 70 -9.68 16.79 -14.93
N ASP A 71 -10.41 17.56 -15.72
CA ASP A 71 -10.54 17.31 -17.15
C ASP A 71 -9.31 17.77 -17.95
N THR A 72 -9.33 17.54 -19.26
CA THR A 72 -8.26 17.96 -20.19
C THR A 72 -8.06 19.47 -20.29
N ASP A 73 -9.05 20.27 -19.89
CA ASP A 73 -8.94 21.73 -19.84
C ASP A 73 -8.37 22.22 -18.50
N GLY A 74 -8.08 21.28 -17.59
CA GLY A 74 -7.54 21.55 -16.26
C GLY A 74 -8.59 22.02 -15.27
N ILE A 75 -9.88 21.86 -15.58
CA ILE A 75 -11.02 22.24 -14.74
C ILE A 75 -11.43 21.02 -13.90
N VAL A 76 -11.95 21.27 -12.69
CA VAL A 76 -12.45 20.19 -11.82
C VAL A 76 -13.69 19.57 -12.45
N ALA A 77 -13.59 18.31 -12.85
CA ALA A 77 -14.71 17.54 -13.37
C ALA A 77 -15.51 16.86 -12.25
N ARG A 78 -14.80 16.31 -11.26
CA ARG A 78 -15.39 15.58 -10.12
C ARG A 78 -14.53 15.72 -8.87
N ARG A 79 -15.17 15.55 -7.72
CA ARG A 79 -14.52 15.32 -6.42
C ARG A 79 -15.16 14.08 -5.81
N VAL A 80 -14.33 13.13 -5.38
CA VAL A 80 -14.76 11.82 -4.93
C VAL A 80 -14.08 11.50 -3.61
N ALA A 81 -14.89 11.09 -2.63
CA ALA A 81 -14.38 10.57 -1.37
C ALA A 81 -14.17 9.04 -1.52
N VAL A 82 -12.92 8.61 -1.63
CA VAL A 82 -12.57 7.20 -1.85
C VAL A 82 -12.37 6.50 -0.51
N GLN A 83 -13.13 5.43 -0.29
CA GLN A 83 -13.03 4.62 0.91
C GLN A 83 -11.81 3.69 0.82
N GLY A 84 -10.74 4.03 1.55
CA GLY A 84 -9.59 3.14 1.77
C GLY A 84 -9.93 2.03 2.77
N GLY A 85 -10.71 2.34 3.80
CA GLY A 85 -11.12 1.39 4.84
C GLY A 85 -9.95 0.94 5.70
N ALA A 86 -10.09 -0.23 6.34
CA ALA A 86 -9.04 -0.79 7.18
C ALA A 86 -7.83 -1.23 6.35
N ILE A 87 -6.63 -0.81 6.76
CA ILE A 87 -5.35 -1.16 6.14
C ILE A 87 -4.35 -1.51 7.24
N PRO A 88 -4.18 -2.81 7.57
CA PRO A 88 -3.16 -3.26 8.50
C PRO A 88 -1.76 -2.80 8.11
N ASP A 89 -0.85 -2.75 9.08
CA ASP A 89 0.56 -2.48 8.78
C ASP A 89 1.14 -3.53 7.83
N GLY A 90 2.01 -3.09 6.92
CA GLY A 90 2.58 -3.91 5.86
C GLY A 90 1.59 -4.38 4.77
N LYS A 91 0.30 -4.05 4.87
CA LYS A 91 -0.71 -4.52 3.91
C LYS A 91 -0.71 -3.70 2.63
N THR A 92 -0.80 -4.40 1.51
CA THR A 92 -1.22 -3.84 0.22
C THR A 92 -2.69 -4.20 -0.06
N SER A 93 -3.48 -3.22 -0.47
CA SER A 93 -4.92 -3.32 -0.72
C SER A 93 -5.29 -2.63 -2.03
N LEU A 94 -6.15 -3.26 -2.83
CA LEU A 94 -6.73 -2.66 -4.03
C LEU A 94 -8.06 -1.99 -3.68
N LYS A 95 -8.28 -0.78 -4.19
CA LYS A 95 -9.55 -0.05 -4.11
C LYS A 95 -9.99 0.33 -5.50
N VAL A 96 -11.27 0.08 -5.77
CA VAL A 96 -11.87 0.31 -7.10
C VAL A 96 -13.08 1.19 -6.90
N PHE A 97 -13.20 2.24 -7.70
CA PHE A 97 -14.34 3.14 -7.68
C PHE A 97 -14.63 3.68 -9.08
N ASP A 98 -15.89 4.05 -9.31
CA ASP A 98 -16.34 4.61 -10.57
C ASP A 98 -16.41 6.15 -10.48
N ILE A 99 -15.96 6.82 -11.54
CA ILE A 99 -16.04 8.26 -11.71
C ILE A 99 -17.18 8.52 -12.70
N ASP A 100 -18.34 8.89 -12.16
CA ASP A 100 -19.56 9.05 -12.94
C ASP A 100 -19.53 10.32 -13.81
N GLY A 101 -19.96 10.18 -15.06
CA GLY A 101 -20.10 11.30 -15.99
C GLY A 101 -18.77 11.86 -16.51
N VAL A 102 -17.67 11.15 -16.34
CA VAL A 102 -16.36 11.48 -16.91
C VAL A 102 -15.81 10.26 -17.64
N GLN A 103 -15.51 10.42 -18.94
CA GLN A 103 -14.81 9.38 -19.69
C GLN A 103 -13.33 9.36 -19.32
N CYS A 104 -12.69 8.19 -19.27
CA CYS A 104 -11.28 8.11 -18.88
C CYS A 104 -10.35 8.94 -19.77
N ALA A 105 -10.63 9.02 -21.08
CA ALA A 105 -9.86 9.82 -22.03
C ALA A 105 -9.95 11.34 -21.79
N LYS A 106 -10.90 11.78 -20.95
CA LYS A 106 -11.07 13.18 -20.56
C LYS A 106 -10.41 13.53 -19.24
N ILE A 107 -9.78 12.58 -18.55
CA ILE A 107 -9.08 12.84 -17.29
C ILE A 107 -7.64 13.26 -17.57
N SER A 108 -7.26 14.46 -17.14
CA SER A 108 -5.87 14.93 -17.26
C SER A 108 -5.01 14.54 -16.06
N ARG A 109 -5.56 14.61 -14.85
CA ARG A 109 -4.87 14.28 -13.59
C ARG A 109 -5.86 14.01 -12.47
N LEU A 110 -5.38 13.31 -11.45
CA LEU A 110 -6.03 13.21 -10.16
C LEU A 110 -5.19 13.95 -9.12
N LEU A 111 -5.85 14.61 -8.18
CA LEU A 111 -5.25 15.28 -7.03
C LEU A 111 -5.76 14.63 -5.75
N LEU A 112 -4.85 14.18 -4.89
CA LEU A 112 -5.15 13.91 -3.50
C LEU A 112 -5.26 15.25 -2.76
N ASN A 113 -6.47 15.76 -2.65
CA ASN A 113 -6.73 17.03 -1.97
C ASN A 113 -6.59 16.89 -0.44
N GLY A 114 -6.86 15.69 0.10
CA GLY A 114 -6.68 15.44 1.52
C GLY A 114 -7.06 14.03 1.96
N VAL A 115 -7.07 13.85 3.29
CA VAL A 115 -7.56 12.66 3.98
C VAL A 115 -8.72 13.09 4.87
N MET A 116 -9.92 12.60 4.59
CA MET A 116 -11.15 12.95 5.31
C MET A 116 -11.30 12.19 6.62
N THR A 117 -10.90 10.93 6.64
CA THR A 117 -10.90 10.07 7.83
C THR A 117 -9.55 9.41 7.96
N CYS A 118 -8.98 9.44 9.16
CA CYS A 118 -7.69 8.83 9.46
C CYS A 118 -7.68 8.29 10.89
N GLU A 119 -8.17 7.07 11.03
CA GLU A 119 -8.27 6.36 12.31
C GLU A 119 -7.18 5.29 12.36
N ALA A 120 -6.12 5.55 13.11
CA ALA A 120 -5.09 4.54 13.41
C ALA A 120 -5.54 3.67 14.59
N GLU A 121 -4.82 2.57 14.83
CA GLU A 121 -5.05 1.69 15.99
C GLU A 121 -5.05 2.46 17.32
N ASP A 122 -4.21 3.48 17.46
CA ASP A 122 -4.08 4.31 18.67
C ASP A 122 -5.11 5.45 18.76
N GLY A 123 -5.94 5.64 17.72
CA GLY A 123 -6.98 6.66 17.67
C GLY A 123 -6.92 7.54 16.41
N ARG A 124 -7.67 8.64 16.45
CA ARG A 124 -7.69 9.61 15.34
C ARG A 124 -6.35 10.31 15.22
N ARG A 125 -5.79 10.32 14.01
CA ARG A 125 -4.53 10.98 13.68
C ARG A 125 -4.81 12.26 12.89
N ASP A 126 -4.15 13.36 13.27
CA ASP A 126 -4.17 14.60 12.49
C ASP A 126 -3.02 14.62 11.46
N GLY A 127 -3.15 15.44 10.41
CA GLY A 127 -2.08 15.63 9.43
C GLY A 127 -1.80 14.44 8.51
N CYS A 128 -2.72 13.48 8.39
CA CYS A 128 -2.49 12.25 7.61
C CYS A 128 -2.17 12.45 6.13
N THR A 129 -2.60 13.57 5.51
CA THR A 129 -2.17 13.93 4.16
C THR A 129 -0.64 14.01 4.03
N GLY A 130 0.07 14.34 5.11
CA GLY A 130 1.53 14.34 5.19
C GLY A 130 2.16 12.95 5.14
N LEU A 131 1.41 11.90 5.48
CA LEU A 131 1.85 10.49 5.44
C LEU A 131 1.63 9.84 4.07
N ILE A 132 0.83 10.47 3.19
CA ILE A 132 0.52 9.92 1.87
C ILE A 132 1.60 10.32 0.86
N ASP A 133 2.10 9.30 0.16
CA ASP A 133 2.90 9.44 -1.05
C ASP A 133 2.11 8.92 -2.24
N THR A 134 2.06 9.71 -3.32
CA THR A 134 1.27 9.40 -4.52
C THR A 134 2.15 8.96 -5.67
N THR A 135 1.71 7.92 -6.38
CA THR A 135 2.33 7.47 -7.64
C THR A 135 1.25 7.18 -8.68
N SER A 136 1.64 7.05 -9.95
CA SER A 136 0.72 6.64 -11.02
C SER A 136 1.45 5.72 -12.00
N ARG A 137 0.73 4.70 -12.48
CA ARG A 137 1.11 3.85 -13.63
C ARG A 137 0.34 4.21 -14.89
N THR A 138 -0.58 5.16 -14.81
CA THR A 138 -1.39 5.60 -15.95
C THR A 138 -0.78 6.85 -16.58
N ALA A 139 -1.26 7.25 -17.75
CA ALA A 139 -0.86 8.51 -18.36
C ALA A 139 -1.29 9.74 -17.54
N ALA A 140 -2.40 9.63 -16.79
CA ALA A 140 -2.82 10.67 -15.86
C ALA A 140 -2.00 10.57 -14.56
N PRO A 141 -1.30 11.64 -14.14
CA PRO A 141 -0.60 11.62 -12.85
C PRO A 141 -1.61 11.68 -11.69
N LEU A 142 -1.21 11.09 -10.57
CA LEU A 142 -1.81 11.33 -9.26
C LEU A 142 -0.85 12.21 -8.46
N ILE A 143 -1.28 13.41 -8.14
CA ILE A 143 -0.49 14.43 -7.43
C ILE A 143 -1.09 14.74 -6.05
N LYS A 144 -0.34 15.44 -5.22
CA LYS A 144 -0.77 15.97 -3.92
C LYS A 144 -0.64 17.49 -3.90
#